data_AF-A0A4Y2S7W7-F1
#
_entry.id   AF-A0A4Y2S7W7-F1
#
_cell.length_a   1.000
_cell.length_b   1.000
_cell.length_c   1.000
_cell.angle_alpha   90.00
_cell.angle_beta   90.00
_cell.angle_gamma   90.00
#
_symmetry.space_group_name_H-M   'P 1'
#
loop_
_entity.id
_entity.type
_entity.pdbx_description
1 polymer ?
#
loop_
_entity_poly.entity_id
_entity_poly.type
_entity_poly.pdbx_seq_one_letter_code
_entity_poly.pdbx_strand_id
1 'polypeptide(L)' 'MSRTVCFQAFLVSLLAGYFFYYAEASSQCAPSQFKCSNGRCISMGNLCDGNKDCGDNSDEEFC' A
#
# COMPACT_ATOMS: atom_id res chain seq x y z
N MET A 1 2.48 5.74 -13.08
CA MET A 1 2.11 5.01 -14.31
C MET A 1 3.28 4.09 -14.67
N SER A 2 3.18 2.83 -14.25
CA SER A 2 4.29 1.87 -14.25
C SER A 2 4.59 1.42 -15.68
N ARG A 3 5.82 1.67 -16.16
CA ARG A 3 6.25 1.37 -17.54
C ARG A 3 6.61 -0.10 -17.77
N THR A 4 6.41 -0.96 -16.78
CA THR A 4 6.80 -2.39 -16.85
C THR A 4 5.60 -3.33 -17.07
N VAL A 5 4.38 -2.81 -17.20
CA VAL A 5 3.15 -3.63 -17.28
C VAL A 5 2.75 -3.98 -18.73
N CYS A 6 3.53 -3.60 -19.75
CA CYS A 6 3.15 -3.80 -21.16
C CYS A 6 3.85 -4.96 -21.87
N PHE A 7 4.90 -5.59 -21.30
CA PHE A 7 5.76 -6.46 -22.13
C PHE A 7 5.92 -7.92 -21.72
N GLN A 8 5.42 -8.38 -20.57
CA GLN A 8 5.64 -9.80 -20.20
C GLN A 8 4.46 -10.42 -19.48
N ALA A 9 3.71 -11.27 -20.20
CA ALA A 9 3.43 -12.66 -19.79
C ALA A 9 2.32 -13.28 -20.67
N PHE A 10 2.68 -13.66 -21.91
CA PHE A 10 2.07 -14.83 -22.54
C PHE A 10 2.45 -16.04 -21.66
N LEU A 11 1.51 -16.93 -21.32
CA LEU A 11 1.68 -18.20 -20.59
C LEU A 11 1.66 -18.15 -19.04
N VAL A 12 0.49 -17.89 -18.44
CA VAL A 12 0.23 -18.26 -17.03
C VAL A 12 -1.00 -19.17 -16.95
N SER A 13 -0.74 -20.42 -16.56
CA SER A 13 -1.59 -21.60 -16.69
C SER A 13 -2.87 -21.56 -15.81
N LEU A 14 -3.98 -22.04 -16.39
CA LEU A 14 -5.40 -21.92 -15.98
C LEU A 14 -5.84 -22.36 -14.56
N LEU A 15 -4.96 -22.66 -13.61
CA LEU A 15 -5.33 -22.88 -12.21
C LEU A 15 -4.50 -22.06 -11.20
N ALA A 16 -3.46 -21.35 -11.66
CA ALA A 16 -2.71 -20.37 -10.88
C ALA A 16 -3.07 -18.92 -11.25
N GLY A 17 -3.80 -18.71 -12.35
CA GLY A 17 -4.25 -17.37 -12.78
C GLY A 17 -5.30 -16.72 -11.87
N TYR A 18 -5.94 -17.48 -10.97
CA TYR A 18 -6.84 -16.91 -9.96
C TYR A 18 -6.13 -16.65 -8.61
N PHE A 19 -4.91 -17.17 -8.43
CA PHE A 19 -4.12 -17.03 -7.20
C PHE A 19 -3.11 -15.88 -7.28
N PHE A 20 -2.55 -15.61 -8.48
CA PHE A 20 -1.60 -14.51 -8.69
C PHE A 20 -2.24 -13.21 -9.17
N TYR A 21 -3.56 -13.17 -9.40
CA TYR A 21 -4.33 -11.93 -9.57
C TYR A 21 -4.56 -11.18 -8.24
N TYR A 22 -4.36 -11.84 -7.09
CA TYR A 22 -4.70 -11.30 -5.76
C TYR A 22 -3.51 -11.00 -4.85
N ALA A 23 -2.27 -11.16 -5.32
CA ALA A 23 -1.08 -11.00 -4.47
C ALA A 23 -0.08 -9.94 -4.96
N GLU A 24 -0.46 -9.09 -5.91
CA GLU A 24 0.24 -7.82 -6.08
C GLU A 24 -0.28 -6.88 -5.00
N ALA A 25 0.28 -7.03 -3.79
CA ALA A 25 0.23 -6.02 -2.77
C ALA A 25 0.77 -4.73 -3.40
N SER A 26 -0.15 -3.92 -3.92
CA SER A 26 0.12 -2.67 -4.60
C SER A 26 0.70 -1.68 -3.60
N SER A 27 2.00 -1.85 -3.32
CA SER A 27 3.06 -0.84 -3.23
C SER A 27 2.65 0.57 -2.80
N GLN A 28 1.79 0.69 -1.79
CA GLN A 28 1.51 1.98 -1.14
C GLN A 28 1.34 1.88 0.37
N CYS A 29 0.64 0.89 0.94
CA CYS A 29 0.61 0.46 2.34
C CYS A 29 -0.24 -0.83 2.44
N ALA A 30 -0.21 -1.55 3.56
CA ALA A 30 -1.19 -2.63 3.80
C ALA A 30 -2.63 -2.06 3.84
N PRO A 31 -3.68 -2.86 3.56
CA PRO A 31 -5.07 -2.36 3.57
C PRO A 31 -5.53 -1.80 4.92
N SER A 32 -4.86 -2.17 6.01
CA SER A 32 -5.10 -1.69 7.37
C SER A 32 -4.09 -0.63 7.82
N GLN A 33 -3.38 -0.01 6.89
CA GLN A 33 -2.37 1.01 7.15
C GLN A 33 -2.72 2.31 6.45
N PHE A 34 -2.39 3.42 7.12
CA PHE A 34 -2.50 4.76 6.57
C PHE A 34 -1.16 5.20 5.99
N LYS A 35 -1.23 5.86 4.83
CA LYS A 35 -0.06 6.40 4.16
C LYS A 35 0.13 7.87 4.55
N CYS A 36 1.22 8.12 5.26
CA CYS A 36 1.74 9.43 5.58
C CYS A 36 1.99 10.30 4.35
N SER A 37 1.94 11.62 4.52
CA SER A 37 2.34 12.57 3.47
C SER A 37 3.81 12.43 3.10
N ASN A 38 4.67 12.03 4.05
CA ASN A 38 6.06 11.66 3.79
C ASN A 38 6.24 10.30 3.06
N GLY A 39 5.15 9.56 2.80
CA GLY A 39 5.16 8.27 2.11
C GLY A 39 5.40 7.06 3.01
N ARG A 40 5.52 7.26 4.33
CA ARG A 40 5.60 6.21 5.35
C ARG A 40 4.23 5.54 5.55
N CYS A 41 4.22 4.32 6.06
CA CYS A 41 3.00 3.61 6.42
C CYS A 41 2.93 3.44 7.94
N ILE A 42 1.81 3.83 8.52
CA ILE A 42 1.50 3.63 9.93
C ILE A 42 0.21 2.82 10.06
N SER A 43 -0.06 2.27 11.24
CA SER A 43 -1.33 1.58 11.51
C SER A 43 -2.49 2.57 11.46
N MET A 44 -3.68 2.16 10.98
CA MET A 44 -4.87 3.01 11.09
C MET A 44 -5.21 3.41 12.53
N GLY A 45 -4.80 2.61 13.52
CA GLY A 45 -5.01 2.91 14.95
C GLY A 45 -4.07 3.97 15.52
N ASN A 46 -3.08 4.41 14.73
CA ASN A 46 -2.12 5.45 15.06
C ASN A 46 -2.48 6.79 14.41
N LEU A 47 -3.68 6.90 13.81
CA LEU A 47 -4.23 8.19 13.44
C LEU A 47 -4.90 8.80 14.67
N CYS A 48 -4.62 10.08 14.92
CA CYS A 48 -5.21 10.82 16.02
C CYS A 48 -5.00 10.16 17.39
N ASP A 49 -3.88 9.49 17.60
CA ASP A 49 -3.60 8.80 18.86
C ASP A 49 -2.84 9.69 19.86
N GLY A 50 -2.47 10.91 19.43
CA GLY A 50 -1.70 11.88 20.22
C GLY A 50 -0.19 11.72 20.06
N ASN A 51 0.30 10.76 19.25
CA ASN A 51 1.71 10.52 18.98
C ASN A 51 2.05 10.86 17.52
N LYS A 52 3.27 11.37 17.30
CA LYS A 52 3.78 11.61 15.94
C LYS A 52 4.45 10.36 15.39
N ASP A 53 3.68 9.41 14.87
CA ASP A 53 4.19 8.17 14.27
C ASP A 53 4.66 8.36 12.83
N CYS A 54 4.04 9.29 12.13
CA CYS A 54 4.33 9.61 10.73
C CYS A 54 5.69 10.32 10.57
N GLY A 55 6.13 11.03 11.62
CA GLY A 55 7.37 11.81 11.69
C GLY A 55 7.27 13.21 11.10
N ASP A 56 6.36 13.39 10.14
CA ASP A 56 5.90 14.67 9.58
C ASP A 56 4.54 15.10 10.15
N ASN A 57 4.09 14.45 11.24
CA ASN A 57 2.82 14.67 11.95
C ASN A 57 1.55 14.67 11.12
N SER A 58 1.58 14.21 9.88
CA SER A 58 0.40 14.18 9.02
C SER A 58 -0.67 13.18 9.48
N ASP A 59 -0.32 12.30 10.43
CA ASP A 59 -1.22 11.46 11.22
C ASP A 59 -2.00 12.21 12.31
N GLU A 60 -1.50 13.36 12.76
CA GLU A 60 -2.05 14.15 13.87
C GLU A 60 -2.52 15.56 13.44
N GLU A 61 -2.17 16.03 12.24
CA GLU A 61 -2.55 17.38 11.76
C GLU A 61 -4.01 17.51 11.34
N PHE A 62 -4.65 16.40 10.98
CA PHE A 62 -6.02 16.37 10.43
C PHE A 62 -6.95 15.48 11.25
N CYS A 63 -6.97 15.74 12.56
CA CYS A 63 -8.08 15.43 13.44
C CYS A 63 -8.94 16.68 13.67
#